data_AF-A0A562IIS1-F1
#
_entry.id   AF-A0A562IIS1-F1
#
_cell.length_a   1.000
_cell.length_b   1.000
_cell.length_c   1.000
_cell.angle_alpha   90.00
_cell.angle_beta   90.00
_cell.angle_gamma   90.00
#
_symmetry.space_group_name_H-M   'P 1'
#
loop_
_entity.id
_entity.type
_entity.pdbx_description
1 polymer ?
#
loop_
_entity_poly.entity_id
_entity_poly.type
_entity_poly.pdbx_seq_one_letter_code
_entity_poly.pdbx_strand_id
1 'polypeptide(L)'
;MIRQRNSRAETVDLGRPPVLPEFRCFYRPRAHRLDSHARRLTTRPCVYGTVGVCNDPAFLEQILTTAGAQNASHGYDNPKIKELLDSAKRAADPTERKKLYRQLGELVLTEAPIVGLAWRSQAYGYKKAVTGFSNIPGFLTFESGYTLAGTAKA
;
A
#
# COMPACT_ATOMS: atom_id res chain seq x y z
N MET A 1 -7.63 -53.26 42.79
CA MET A 1 -8.99 -53.53 43.31
C MET A 1 -9.74 -52.20 43.38
N ILE A 2 -10.94 -52.17 42.82
CA ILE A 2 -11.80 -51.01 42.52
C ILE A 2 -12.27 -50.28 43.79
N ARG A 3 -12.37 -48.93 43.75
CA ARG A 3 -13.61 -48.18 44.05
C ARG A 3 -13.50 -46.67 43.78
N GLN A 4 -14.19 -46.23 42.73
CA GLN A 4 -14.79 -44.90 42.67
C GLN A 4 -16.02 -44.84 43.61
N ARG A 5 -16.23 -43.69 44.26
CA ARG A 5 -17.51 -42.96 44.26
C ARG A 5 -17.36 -41.60 44.96
N ASN A 6 -17.74 -40.55 44.21
CA ASN A 6 -18.68 -39.48 44.56
C ASN A 6 -18.55 -38.75 45.90
N SER A 7 -18.78 -37.45 46.05
CA SER A 7 -19.13 -36.34 45.15
C SER A 7 -19.40 -35.19 46.13
N ARG A 8 -18.74 -34.03 45.99
CA ARG A 8 -19.25 -32.78 46.54
C ARG A 8 -18.65 -31.65 45.72
N ALA A 9 -19.50 -31.08 44.88
CA ALA A 9 -19.19 -29.91 44.08
C ALA A 9 -19.05 -28.68 45.01
N GLU A 10 -17.95 -27.98 44.75
CA GLU A 10 -17.58 -26.59 44.96
C GLU A 10 -18.59 -25.61 45.59
N THR A 11 -18.08 -24.85 46.55
CA THR A 11 -18.24 -23.39 46.56
C THR A 11 -16.86 -22.78 46.68
N VAL A 12 -16.23 -22.50 45.54
CA VAL A 12 -14.98 -21.73 45.49
C VAL A 12 -15.33 -20.25 45.63
N ASP A 13 -14.80 -19.65 46.69
CA ASP A 13 -14.82 -18.22 46.99
C ASP A 13 -14.30 -17.43 45.77
N LEU A 14 -15.21 -16.79 45.04
CA LEU A 14 -14.87 -15.90 43.93
C LEU A 14 -14.38 -14.57 44.52
N GLY A 15 -13.13 -14.60 44.97
CA GLY A 15 -12.36 -13.41 45.30
C GLY A 15 -12.45 -12.40 44.16
N ARG A 16 -12.69 -11.14 44.54
CA ARG A 16 -12.82 -9.97 43.66
C ARG A 16 -11.69 -9.97 42.62
N PRO A 17 -11.99 -9.84 41.31
CA PRO A 17 -10.94 -9.89 40.29
C PRO A 17 -9.94 -8.73 40.50
N PRO A 18 -8.64 -8.98 40.29
CA PRO A 18 -7.63 -7.94 40.42
C PRO A 18 -7.91 -6.83 39.40
N VAL A 19 -7.96 -5.60 39.90
CA VAL A 19 -7.98 -4.36 39.11
C VAL A 19 -6.76 -4.36 38.20
N LEU A 20 -6.98 -4.58 36.90
CA LEU A 20 -5.98 -4.38 35.87
C LEU A 20 -5.52 -2.91 35.93
N PRO A 21 -4.22 -2.62 35.82
CA PRO A 21 -3.75 -1.24 35.83
C PRO A 21 -4.41 -0.47 34.69
N GLU A 22 -4.99 0.69 35.02
CA GLU A 22 -5.59 1.61 34.07
C GLU A 22 -4.67 1.76 32.84
N PHE A 23 -5.20 1.48 31.65
CA PHE A 23 -4.64 2.02 30.41
C PHE A 23 -4.82 3.55 30.45
N ARG A 24 -3.97 4.22 31.22
CA ARG A 24 -3.77 5.66 31.09
C ARG A 24 -3.19 5.87 29.69
N CYS A 25 -4.06 6.33 28.79
CA CYS A 25 -3.64 7.05 27.60
C CYS A 25 -2.62 8.10 28.03
N PHE A 26 -1.34 7.84 27.79
CA PHE A 26 -0.25 8.72 28.17
C PHE A 26 -0.20 9.89 27.18
N TYR A 27 -1.26 10.68 27.12
CA TYR A 27 -1.23 11.98 26.46
C TYR A 27 -0.50 12.94 27.38
N ARG A 28 0.83 12.91 27.32
CA ARG A 28 1.67 13.93 27.95
C ARG A 28 1.73 15.10 26.95
N PRO A 29 1.12 16.27 27.23
CA PRO A 29 1.27 17.42 26.35
C PRO A 29 2.72 17.88 26.49
N ARG A 30 3.58 17.50 25.54
CA ARG A 30 4.96 17.96 25.54
C ARG A 30 4.95 19.36 24.93
N ALA A 31 5.14 20.34 25.81
CA ALA A 31 5.27 21.75 25.51
C ALA A 31 6.21 22.00 24.31
N HIS A 32 5.84 23.01 23.52
CA HIS A 32 6.59 23.56 22.41
C HIS A 32 8.09 23.75 22.74
N ARG A 33 8.92 22.83 22.25
CA ARG A 33 10.33 23.09 21.99
C ARG A 33 10.56 22.76 20.53
N LEU A 34 10.60 23.81 19.71
CA LEU A 34 11.01 23.75 18.32
C LEU A 34 12.52 23.51 18.29
N ASP A 35 12.94 22.27 18.52
CA ASP A 35 14.30 21.86 18.18
C ASP A 35 14.40 21.76 16.66
N SER A 36 15.04 22.76 16.06
CA SER A 36 15.08 23.06 14.63
C SER A 36 16.14 22.29 13.85
N HIS A 37 16.78 21.27 14.42
CA HIS A 37 17.82 20.48 13.73
C HIS A 37 17.48 19.00 13.74
N ALA A 38 17.29 18.45 12.53
CA ALA A 38 16.93 17.08 12.23
C ALA A 38 15.60 16.60 12.84
N ARG A 39 14.48 16.98 12.20
CA ARG A 39 13.33 16.07 12.16
C ARG A 39 13.88 14.76 11.58
N ARG A 40 14.13 13.77 12.43
CA ARG A 40 14.19 12.38 12.00
C ARG A 40 12.87 12.16 11.28
N LEU A 41 12.91 12.16 9.95
CA LEU A 41 11.86 11.58 9.14
C LEU A 41 11.93 10.08 9.44
N THR A 42 11.41 9.67 10.59
CA THR A 42 10.95 8.31 10.79
C THR A 42 9.75 8.19 9.87
N THR A 43 9.98 7.90 8.59
CA THR A 43 8.91 7.60 7.65
C THR A 43 8.27 6.31 8.15
N ARG A 44 7.20 6.48 8.90
CA ARG A 44 6.32 5.39 9.27
C ARG A 44 5.71 4.86 7.97
N PRO A 45 5.41 3.55 7.88
CA PRO A 45 4.68 3.04 6.73
C PRO A 45 3.37 3.81 6.56
N CYS A 46 3.09 4.22 5.33
CA CYS A 46 1.88 4.96 4.97
C CYS A 46 1.03 4.13 3.99
N VAL A 47 -0.28 4.32 4.05
CA VAL A 47 -1.17 3.74 3.05
C VAL A 47 -1.00 4.55 1.77
N TYR A 48 -0.61 3.85 0.71
CA TYR A 48 -0.38 4.43 -0.60
C TYR A 48 -1.25 3.70 -1.63
N GLY A 49 -2.00 4.48 -2.41
CA GLY A 49 -2.89 3.97 -3.45
C GLY A 49 -2.64 4.70 -4.75
N THR A 50 -2.08 3.98 -5.72
CA THR A 50 -1.71 4.52 -7.02
C THR A 50 -2.05 3.55 -8.14
N VAL A 51 -1.81 3.99 -9.36
CA VAL A 51 -1.84 3.21 -10.60
C VAL A 51 -0.65 3.64 -11.47
N GLY A 52 -0.29 2.83 -12.47
CA GLY A 52 0.71 3.25 -13.45
C GLY A 52 0.20 4.37 -14.36
N VAL A 53 1.07 5.24 -14.85
CA VAL A 53 0.68 6.22 -15.88
C VAL A 53 0.38 5.58 -17.25
N CYS A 54 0.87 4.35 -17.48
CA CYS A 54 0.65 3.59 -18.71
C CYS A 54 0.54 2.09 -18.37
N ASN A 55 -0.17 1.32 -19.19
CA ASN A 55 -0.35 -0.13 -19.04
C ASN A 55 0.91 -0.96 -19.43
N ASP A 56 2.09 -0.34 -19.48
CA ASP A 56 3.37 -1.02 -19.69
C ASP A 56 4.10 -1.19 -18.35
N PRO A 57 4.75 -2.33 -18.08
CA PRO A 57 5.47 -2.58 -16.82
C PRO A 57 6.56 -1.55 -16.48
N ALA A 58 6.98 -0.70 -17.42
CA ALA A 58 7.84 0.44 -17.16
C ALA A 58 7.27 1.43 -16.13
N PHE A 59 5.95 1.42 -15.86
CA PHE A 59 5.36 2.23 -14.79
C PHE A 59 6.02 1.98 -13.42
N LEU A 60 6.63 0.81 -13.22
CA LEU A 60 7.35 0.45 -11.98
C LEU A 60 8.49 1.41 -11.65
N GLU A 61 9.06 2.11 -12.64
CA GLU A 61 10.09 3.13 -12.40
C GLU A 61 9.57 4.26 -11.50
N GLN A 62 8.30 4.64 -11.64
CA GLN A 62 7.64 5.65 -10.82
C GLN A 62 7.52 5.23 -9.35
N ILE A 63 7.60 3.94 -9.03
CA ILE A 63 7.37 3.43 -7.67
C ILE A 63 8.67 2.94 -7.03
N LEU A 64 9.56 2.37 -7.83
CA LEU A 64 10.76 1.68 -7.35
C LEU A 64 12.04 2.51 -7.45
N THR A 65 11.97 3.71 -8.03
CA THR A 65 13.14 4.59 -8.20
C THR A 65 12.84 6.01 -7.75
N THR A 66 13.88 6.78 -7.48
CA THR A 66 13.79 8.19 -7.09
C THR A 66 13.14 9.09 -8.15
N ALA A 67 13.05 8.65 -9.41
CA ALA A 67 12.34 9.37 -10.48
C ALA A 67 10.83 9.50 -10.19
N GLY A 68 10.29 8.62 -9.35
CA GLY A 68 8.89 8.62 -8.93
C GLY A 68 8.44 9.77 -8.01
N ALA A 69 9.39 10.49 -7.42
CA ALA A 69 9.14 11.53 -6.41
C ALA A 69 8.15 11.05 -5.32
N GLN A 70 6.96 11.66 -5.23
CA GLN A 70 5.93 11.31 -4.24
C GLN A 70 5.42 9.86 -4.29
N ASN A 71 5.68 9.15 -5.39
CA ASN A 71 5.24 7.78 -5.60
C ASN A 71 6.28 6.73 -5.18
N ALA A 72 7.52 7.17 -4.95
CA ALA A 72 8.62 6.31 -4.55
C ALA A 72 8.66 6.15 -3.03
N SER A 73 9.15 5.00 -2.58
CA SER A 73 9.42 4.79 -1.15
C SER A 73 10.52 5.75 -0.68
N HIS A 74 10.26 6.46 0.42
CA HIS A 74 11.17 7.51 0.88
C HIS A 74 12.54 6.95 1.26
N GLY A 75 13.59 7.47 0.62
CA GLY A 75 14.97 7.06 0.88
C GLY A 75 15.35 5.70 0.29
N TYR A 76 14.47 5.08 -0.49
CA TYR A 76 14.79 3.86 -1.22
C TYR A 76 15.43 4.21 -2.57
N ASP A 77 16.66 3.72 -2.78
CA ASP A 77 17.37 3.83 -4.05
C ASP A 77 18.24 2.59 -4.24
N ASN A 78 17.91 1.77 -5.24
CA ASN A 78 18.66 0.57 -5.56
C ASN A 78 19.17 0.65 -7.01
N PRO A 79 20.51 0.74 -7.22
CA PRO A 79 21.07 0.89 -8.56
C PRO A 79 20.77 -0.31 -9.46
N LYS A 80 20.63 -1.51 -8.90
CA LYS A 80 20.33 -2.73 -9.65
C LYS A 80 18.90 -2.73 -10.20
N ILE A 81 17.94 -2.18 -9.45
CA ILE A 81 16.57 -1.98 -9.94
C ILE A 81 16.58 -1.04 -11.13
N LYS A 82 17.32 0.07 -11.03
CA LYS A 82 17.44 1.04 -12.12
C LYS A 82 18.05 0.40 -13.37
N GLU A 83 19.12 -0.38 -13.21
CA GLU A 83 19.77 -1.09 -14.32
C GLU A 83 18.83 -2.08 -15.02
N LEU A 84 18.07 -2.87 -14.25
CA LEU A 84 17.11 -3.83 -14.79
C LEU A 84 15.98 -3.13 -15.55
N LEU A 85 15.44 -2.05 -14.99
CA LEU A 85 14.40 -1.24 -15.64
C LEU A 85 14.90 -0.60 -16.94
N ASP A 86 16.08 0.00 -16.92
CA ASP A 86 16.69 0.63 -18.10
C ASP A 86 17.00 -0.40 -19.19
N SER A 87 17.45 -1.59 -18.81
CA SER A 87 17.68 -2.70 -19.74
C SER A 87 16.37 -3.23 -20.31
N ALA A 88 15.33 -3.36 -19.49
CA ALA A 88 14.01 -3.80 -19.93
C ALA A 88 13.36 -2.81 -20.90
N LYS A 89 13.54 -1.50 -20.68
CA LYS A 89 13.10 -0.43 -21.59
C LYS A 89 13.82 -0.47 -22.94
N ARG A 90 15.08 -0.89 -22.98
CA ARG A 90 15.88 -1.02 -24.22
C ARG A 90 15.66 -2.35 -24.95
N ALA A 91 15.12 -3.37 -24.30
CA ALA A 91 14.92 -4.69 -24.88
C ALA A 91 13.79 -4.65 -25.93
N ALA A 92 14.12 -4.90 -27.19
CA ALA A 92 13.16 -5.00 -28.29
C ALA A 92 12.42 -6.35 -28.29
N ASP A 93 13.09 -7.44 -27.88
CA ASP A 93 12.48 -8.76 -27.81
C ASP A 93 11.56 -8.89 -26.57
N PRO A 94 10.28 -9.29 -26.74
CA PRO A 94 9.35 -9.46 -25.63
C PRO A 94 9.75 -10.52 -24.61
N THR A 95 10.46 -11.58 -25.03
CA THR A 95 10.85 -12.70 -24.16
C THR A 95 11.97 -12.28 -23.22
N GLU A 96 12.99 -11.60 -23.76
CA GLU A 96 14.07 -11.00 -22.98
C GLU A 96 13.53 -9.93 -22.02
N ARG A 97 12.62 -9.08 -22.49
CA ARG A 97 11.96 -8.08 -21.64
C ARG A 97 11.22 -8.74 -20.46
N LYS A 98 10.49 -9.83 -20.70
CA LYS A 98 9.80 -10.58 -19.64
C LYS A 98 10.78 -11.21 -18.64
N LYS A 99 11.94 -11.70 -19.10
CA LYS A 99 12.99 -12.26 -18.24
C LYS A 99 13.57 -11.20 -17.30
N LEU A 100 13.83 -9.99 -17.82
CA LEU A 100 14.31 -8.85 -17.02
C LEU A 100 13.28 -8.43 -15.96
N TYR A 101 12.00 -8.32 -16.33
CA TYR A 101 10.95 -7.99 -15.36
C TYR A 101 10.73 -9.08 -14.30
N ARG A 102 10.97 -10.35 -14.63
CA ARG A 102 10.96 -11.44 -13.64
C ARG A 102 12.09 -11.27 -12.61
N GLN A 103 13.30 -10.99 -13.07
CA GLN A 103 14.45 -10.73 -12.18
C GLN A 103 14.21 -9.50 -11.30
N LEU A 104 13.61 -8.45 -11.87
CA LEU A 104 13.18 -7.28 -11.11
C LEU A 104 12.16 -7.66 -10.04
N GLY A 105 11.16 -8.46 -10.38
CA GLY A 105 10.13 -8.92 -9.45
C GLY A 105 10.72 -9.71 -8.27
N GLU A 106 11.66 -10.61 -8.52
CA GLU A 106 12.36 -11.37 -7.48
C GLU A 106 13.12 -10.46 -6.50
N LEU A 107 13.80 -9.43 -7.02
CA LEU A 107 14.52 -8.46 -6.21
C LEU A 107 13.55 -7.61 -5.36
N VAL A 108 12.46 -7.13 -5.97
CA VAL A 108 11.43 -6.33 -5.28
C VAL A 108 10.73 -7.14 -4.20
N LEU A 109 10.45 -8.42 -4.43
CA LEU A 109 9.87 -9.31 -3.42
C LEU A 109 10.81 -9.55 -2.25
N THR A 110 12.12 -9.54 -2.50
CA THR A 110 13.15 -9.74 -1.46
C THR A 110 13.35 -8.49 -0.60
N GLU A 111 13.41 -7.32 -1.24
CA GLU A 111 13.67 -6.05 -0.53
C GLU A 111 12.40 -5.37 0.01
N ALA A 112 11.24 -5.74 -0.54
CA ALA A 112 9.92 -5.22 -0.17
C ALA A 112 9.87 -3.68 0.01
N PRO A 113 10.36 -2.87 -0.97
CA PRO A 113 10.30 -1.41 -0.87
C PRO A 113 8.86 -0.87 -0.85
N ILE A 114 7.94 -1.65 -1.42
CA ILE A 114 6.50 -1.47 -1.36
C ILE A 114 5.86 -2.82 -1.04
N VAL A 115 4.79 -2.81 -0.25
CA VAL A 115 4.01 -4.00 0.07
C VAL A 115 2.65 -3.92 -0.62
N GLY A 116 2.42 -4.81 -1.58
CA GLY A 116 1.14 -4.92 -2.27
C GLY A 116 0.08 -5.54 -1.35
N LEU A 117 -0.99 -4.80 -1.06
CA LEU A 117 -2.08 -5.28 -0.19
C LEU A 117 -3.26 -5.83 -1.00
N ALA A 118 -3.77 -5.07 -1.96
CA ALA A 118 -4.92 -5.46 -2.78
C ALA A 118 -4.99 -4.65 -4.08
N TRP A 119 -5.58 -5.27 -5.10
CA TRP A 119 -6.16 -4.53 -6.23
C TRP A 119 -7.56 -4.07 -5.85
N ARG A 120 -7.93 -2.85 -6.23
CA ARG A 120 -9.24 -2.26 -5.93
C ARG A 120 -10.04 -1.95 -7.18
N SER A 121 -11.35 -2.04 -7.08
CA SER A 121 -12.26 -1.45 -8.06
C SER A 121 -12.32 0.06 -7.86
N GLN A 122 -12.16 0.82 -8.95
CA GLN A 122 -12.41 2.27 -8.99
C GLN A 122 -13.59 2.53 -9.90
N ALA A 123 -14.60 3.21 -9.38
CA ALA A 123 -15.86 3.45 -10.07
C ALA A 123 -16.30 4.91 -9.95
N TYR A 124 -17.08 5.36 -10.92
CA TYR A 124 -17.71 6.67 -10.96
C TYR A 124 -19.23 6.51 -10.88
N GLY A 125 -19.88 7.34 -10.09
CA GLY A 125 -21.34 7.47 -10.05
C GLY A 125 -21.79 8.74 -10.77
N TYR A 126 -22.78 8.62 -11.65
CA TYR A 126 -23.36 9.75 -12.38
C TYR A 126 -24.87 9.60 -12.54
N LYS A 127 -25.55 10.72 -12.81
CA LYS A 127 -27.01 10.74 -13.03
C LYS A 127 -27.37 10.05 -14.34
N LYS A 128 -28.56 9.46 -14.43
CA LYS A 128 -29.07 8.80 -15.65
C LYS A 128 -29.08 9.70 -16.89
N ALA A 129 -29.24 11.01 -16.71
CA ALA A 129 -29.22 11.99 -17.79
C ALA A 129 -27.81 12.32 -18.33
N VAL A 130 -26.74 11.80 -17.71
CA VAL A 130 -25.38 12.03 -18.21
C VAL A 130 -25.04 10.94 -19.22
N THR A 131 -24.66 11.37 -20.43
CA THR A 131 -24.25 10.48 -21.52
C THR A 131 -22.88 10.90 -22.05
N GLY A 132 -22.11 9.95 -22.59
CA GLY A 132 -20.80 10.23 -23.20
C GLY A 132 -19.62 10.21 -22.23
N PHE A 133 -19.85 10.28 -20.92
CA PHE A 133 -18.81 10.02 -19.91
C PHE A 133 -18.49 8.52 -19.86
N SER A 134 -17.21 8.17 -19.77
CA SER A 134 -16.77 6.79 -19.63
C SER A 134 -15.57 6.67 -18.69
N ASN A 135 -15.60 5.66 -17.81
CA ASN A 135 -14.44 5.29 -17.00
C ASN A 135 -13.44 4.51 -17.87
N ILE A 136 -12.25 5.07 -18.08
CA ILE A 136 -11.20 4.41 -18.86
C ILE A 136 -10.65 3.23 -18.04
N PRO A 137 -10.53 2.02 -18.64
CA PRO A 137 -10.16 0.83 -17.90
C PRO A 137 -8.69 0.81 -17.46
N GLY A 138 -8.41 0.00 -16.44
CA GLY A 138 -7.06 -0.26 -15.95
C GLY A 138 -6.46 0.92 -15.23
N PHE A 139 -5.18 1.20 -15.47
CA PHE A 139 -4.50 2.28 -14.78
C PHE A 139 -4.99 3.68 -15.17
N LEU A 140 -5.59 3.82 -16.36
CA LEU A 140 -6.04 5.09 -16.89
C LEU A 140 -7.37 5.57 -16.27
N THR A 141 -7.90 4.89 -15.26
CA THR A 141 -9.14 5.30 -14.58
C THR A 141 -9.06 6.73 -14.03
N PHE A 142 -7.88 7.18 -13.59
CA PHE A 142 -7.68 8.57 -13.14
C PHE A 142 -7.74 9.59 -14.29
N GLU A 143 -7.47 9.15 -15.52
CA GLU A 143 -7.51 9.97 -16.73
C GLU A 143 -8.91 10.00 -17.36
N SER A 144 -9.92 9.36 -16.75
CA SER A 144 -11.30 9.37 -17.24
C SER A 144 -11.91 10.77 -17.34
N GLY A 145 -11.30 11.77 -16.68
CA GLY A 145 -11.66 13.17 -16.84
C GLY A 145 -11.57 13.67 -18.28
N TYR A 146 -10.69 13.10 -19.12
CA TYR A 146 -10.61 13.46 -20.55
C TYR A 146 -11.90 13.12 -21.31
N THR A 147 -12.68 12.15 -20.85
CA THR A 147 -13.97 11.79 -21.49
C THR A 147 -15.06 12.84 -21.27
N LEU A 148 -14.84 13.83 -20.39
CA LEU A 148 -15.73 14.97 -20.23
C LEU A 148 -15.91 15.79 -21.51
N ALA A 149 -14.91 15.80 -22.40
CA ALA A 149 -15.01 16.49 -23.69
C ALA A 149 -16.18 15.99 -24.56
N GLY A 150 -16.52 14.69 -24.44
CA GLY A 150 -17.66 14.07 -25.13
C GLY A 150 -18.92 13.93 -24.27
N THR A 151 -18.92 14.48 -23.05
CA THR A 151 -20.01 14.29 -22.10
C THR A 151 -21.09 15.36 -22.30
N ALA A 152 -22.35 14.91 -22.39
CA ALA A 152 -23.51 15.77 -22.52
C ALA A 152 -24.59 15.38 -21.51
N LYS A 153 -25.54 16.30 -21.31
CA LYS A 153 -26.80 16.04 -20.64
C LYS A 153 -27.84 15.66 -21.70
N ALA A 154 -28.38 14.46 -21.59
CA ALA A 154 -29.52 13.99 -22.37
C ALA A 154 -30.82 14.71 -21.97
#